data_AF-A0A5C7ETC8-F1
#
_entry.id   AF-A0A5C7ETC8-F1
#
_cell.length_a   1.000
_cell.length_b   1.000
_cell.length_c   1.000
_cell.angle_alpha   90.00
_cell.angle_beta   90.00
_cell.angle_gamma   90.00
#
_symmetry.space_group_name_H-M   'P 1'
#
loop_
_entity.id
_entity.type
_entity.pdbx_description
1 polymer ?
#
loop_
_entity_poly.entity_id
_entity_poly.type
_entity_poly.pdbx_seq_one_letter_code
_entity_poly.pdbx_strand_id
1 'polypeptide(L)' 'MARERKAVDAATPATVRLMVRTVAALGNQPRYRANLGPFTREPKVVVVERWQAEALRADPMLEVAEAGG' A
#
# COMPACT_ATOMS: atom_id res chain seq x y z
N MET A 1 38.64 -8.60 12.11
CA MET A 1 37.71 -7.84 12.97
C MET A 1 36.36 -7.78 12.26
N ALA A 2 35.35 -8.38 12.89
CA ALA A 2 34.07 -8.74 12.31
C ALA A 2 33.28 -7.53 11.82
N ARG A 3 32.56 -7.70 10.70
CA ARG A 3 31.52 -6.76 10.24
C ARG A 3 30.32 -6.88 11.17
N GLU A 4 30.38 -6.19 12.31
CA GLU A 4 29.28 -6.13 13.26
C GLU A 4 28.23 -5.13 12.74
N ARG A 5 27.32 -5.61 11.88
CA ARG A 5 26.05 -4.93 11.59
C ARG A 5 25.15 -5.11 12.81
N LYS A 6 25.43 -4.36 13.88
CA LYS A 6 24.68 -4.44 15.13
C LYS A 6 23.52 -3.44 15.09
N ALA A 7 22.33 -4.02 14.86
CA ALA A 7 21.02 -3.57 15.32
C ALA A 7 20.72 -2.06 15.31
N VAL A 8 19.97 -1.63 14.28
CA VAL A 8 18.84 -0.71 14.51
C VAL A 8 17.58 -1.55 14.35
N ASP A 9 17.32 -2.33 15.40
CA ASP A 9 16.00 -2.80 15.76
C ASP A 9 15.28 -1.59 16.39
N ALA A 10 14.85 -0.65 15.55
CA ALA A 10 14.06 0.50 15.96
C ALA A 10 12.75 0.46 15.19
N ALA A 11 11.74 -0.14 15.83
CA ALA A 11 10.35 -0.21 15.40
C ALA A 11 10.20 -0.59 13.93
N THR A 12 10.08 -1.87 13.59
CA THR A 12 9.60 -2.26 12.26
C THR A 12 8.30 -1.47 12.02
N PRO A 13 8.24 -0.46 11.14
CA PRO A 13 6.95 0.07 10.76
C PRO A 13 6.28 -1.14 10.14
N ALA A 14 5.21 -1.65 10.75
CA ALA A 14 4.57 -2.88 10.35
C ALA A 14 3.97 -2.67 8.96
N THR A 15 4.80 -2.76 7.93
CA THR A 15 4.44 -2.50 6.56
C THR A 15 3.54 -3.63 6.10
N VAL A 16 2.52 -3.27 5.33
CA VAL A 16 1.54 -4.21 4.80
C VAL A 16 1.64 -4.19 3.29
N ARG A 17 1.67 -5.38 2.70
CA ARG A 17 1.64 -5.55 1.25
C ARG A 17 0.18 -5.60 0.80
N LEU A 18 -0.22 -4.66 -0.03
CA LEU A 18 -1.60 -4.51 -0.50
C LEU A 18 -1.64 -4.57 -2.03
N MET A 19 -2.70 -5.16 -2.57
CA MET A 19 -3.10 -5.05 -3.96
C MET A 19 -4.24 -4.03 -4.05
N VAL A 20 -4.02 -2.95 -4.80
CA VAL A 20 -4.94 -1.81 -4.88
C VAL A 20 -5.35 -1.60 -6.34
N ARG A 21 -6.65 -1.44 -6.60
CA ARG A 21 -7.20 -1.01 -7.89
C ARG A 21 -8.39 -0.09 -7.69
N THR A 22 -8.82 0.62 -8.73
CA THR A 22 -10.03 1.44 -8.69
C THR A 22 -11.29 0.59 -8.92
N VAL A 23 -12.38 0.99 -8.25
CA VAL A 23 -13.72 0.40 -8.46
C VAL A 23 -14.18 0.58 -9.91
N ALA A 24 -15.05 -0.30 -10.39
CA ALA A 24 -15.54 -0.26 -11.78
C ALA A 24 -16.26 1.06 -12.12
N ALA A 25 -16.98 1.62 -11.15
CA ALA A 25 -17.71 2.88 -11.30
C ALA A 25 -16.81 4.10 -11.62
N LEU A 26 -15.51 4.05 -11.27
CA LEU A 26 -14.56 5.12 -11.56
C LEU A 26 -14.08 5.11 -13.03
N GLY A 27 -14.34 4.02 -13.76
CA GLY A 27 -13.86 3.84 -15.13
C GLY A 27 -12.32 3.87 -15.22
N ASN A 28 -11.78 4.55 -16.24
CA ASN A 28 -10.34 4.69 -16.47
C ASN A 28 -9.70 5.90 -15.78
N GLN A 29 -10.38 6.56 -14.85
CA GLN A 29 -9.82 7.73 -14.19
C GLN A 29 -8.76 7.30 -13.15
N PRO A 30 -7.52 7.82 -13.22
CA PRO A 30 -6.49 7.50 -12.25
C PRO A 30 -6.80 8.15 -10.91
N ARG A 31 -6.55 7.44 -9.81
CA ARG A 31 -6.75 7.94 -8.45
C ARG A 31 -5.45 7.94 -7.64
N TYR A 32 -5.29 8.99 -6.85
CA TYR A 32 -4.15 9.16 -5.94
C TYR A 32 -4.68 9.24 -4.51
N ARG A 33 -4.05 8.49 -3.61
CA ARG A 33 -4.45 8.45 -2.19
C ARG A 33 -3.25 8.08 -1.33
N ALA A 34 -3.18 8.64 -0.12
CA ALA A 34 -2.07 8.39 0.82
C ALA A 34 -0.67 8.68 0.24
N ASN A 35 -0.56 9.69 -0.64
CA ASN A 35 0.64 10.02 -1.43
C ASN A 35 1.13 8.88 -2.35
N LEU A 36 0.23 7.96 -2.70
CA LEU A 36 0.47 6.84 -3.60
C LEU A 36 -0.43 6.92 -4.84
N GLY A 37 0.00 6.27 -5.91
CA GLY A 37 -0.73 6.20 -7.17
C GLY A 37 0.21 6.26 -8.39
N PRO A 38 -0.34 6.56 -9.58
CA PRO A 38 -1.77 6.47 -9.89
C PRO A 38 -2.27 5.03 -9.71
N PHE A 39 -3.48 4.88 -9.17
CA PHE A 39 -4.24 3.63 -9.18
C PHE A 39 -5.25 3.67 -10.32
N THR A 40 -5.40 2.55 -11.02
CA THR A 40 -6.35 2.38 -12.13
C THR A 40 -7.10 1.07 -11.94
N ARG A 41 -7.85 0.64 -12.96
CA ARG A 41 -8.50 -0.68 -12.97
C ARG A 41 -7.51 -1.84 -12.87
N GLU A 42 -6.27 -1.60 -13.29
CA GLU A 42 -5.19 -2.57 -13.15
C GLU A 42 -4.74 -2.66 -11.70
N PRO A 43 -4.75 -3.86 -11.10
CA PRO A 43 -4.30 -4.03 -9.73
C PRO A 43 -2.80 -3.79 -9.59
N LYS A 44 -2.46 -2.89 -8.68
CA LYS A 44 -1.08 -2.53 -8.35
C LYS A 44 -0.74 -2.99 -6.95
N VAL A 45 0.35 -3.72 -6.82
CA VAL A 45 0.86 -4.15 -5.51
C VAL A 45 1.77 -3.08 -4.92
N VAL A 46 1.48 -2.65 -3.69
CA VAL A 46 2.24 -1.65 -2.95
C VAL A 46 2.59 -2.16 -1.56
N VAL A 47 3.77 -1.80 -1.05
CA VAL A 47 4.16 -2.03 0.34
C VAL A 47 4.09 -0.70 1.04
N VAL A 48 3.24 -0.59 2.05
CA VAL A 48 2.88 0.68 2.67
C VAL A 48 2.85 0.56 4.19
N GLU A 49 2.94 1.68 4.89
CA GLU A 49 2.77 1.69 6.34
C GLU A 49 1.29 1.51 6.74
N ARG A 50 1.02 1.12 8.00
CA ARG A 50 -0.35 0.87 8.48
C ARG A 50 -1.29 2.06 8.29
N TRP A 51 -0.82 3.28 8.58
CA TRP A 51 -1.65 4.48 8.41
C TRP A 51 -1.99 4.74 6.94
N GLN A 52 -1.10 4.40 6.00
CA GLN A 52 -1.37 4.47 4.57
C GLN A 52 -2.37 3.37 4.16
N ALA A 53 -2.22 2.16 4.69
CA ALA A 53 -3.16 1.06 4.46
C ALA A 53 -4.58 1.44 4.89
N GLU A 54 -4.75 2.04 6.06
CA GLU A 54 -6.03 2.56 6.56
C GLU A 54 -6.59 3.66 5.66
N ALA A 55 -5.75 4.62 5.25
CA ALA A 55 -6.16 5.69 4.35
C ALA A 55 -6.59 5.21 2.95
N LEU A 56 -6.01 4.10 2.46
CA LEU A 56 -6.40 3.43 1.22
C LEU A 56 -7.71 2.66 1.39
N ARG A 57 -7.87 1.90 2.49
CA ARG A 57 -9.10 1.15 2.81
C ARG A 57 -10.30 2.05 3.07
N ALA A 58 -10.06 3.26 3.57
CA ALA A 58 -11.09 4.27 3.80
C ALA A 58 -11.58 4.96 2.50
N ASP A 59 -10.91 4.76 1.35
CA ASP A 59 -11.34 5.34 0.08
C ASP A 59 -12.38 4.45 -0.61
N PRO A 60 -13.65 4.88 -0.74
CA PRO A 60 -14.71 4.08 -1.36
C PRO A 60 -14.49 3.84 -2.86
N MET A 61 -13.55 4.54 -3.48
CA MET A 61 -13.22 4.39 -4.90
C MET A 61 -12.07 3.39 -5.13
N LEU A 62 -11.49 2.84 -4.07
CA LEU A 62 -10.40 1.86 -4.15
C LEU A 62 -10.86 0.50 -3.62
N GLU A 63 -10.55 -0.54 -4.38
CA GLU A 63 -10.59 -1.91 -3.91
C GLU A 63 -9.19 -2.27 -3.42
N VAL A 64 -9.09 -2.59 -2.13
CA VAL A 64 -7.83 -2.91 -1.46
C VAL A 64 -7.90 -4.33 -0.91
N ALA A 65 -6.97 -5.18 -1.33
CA ALA A 65 -6.79 -6.53 -0.82
C ALA A 65 -5.39 -6.70 -0.22
N GLU A 66 -5.21 -7.60 0.74
CA GLU A 66 -3.86 -7.96 1.22
C GLU A 66 -3.20 -8.88 0.20
N ALA A 67 -1.96 -8.57 -0.18
CA ALA A 67 -1.19 -9.35 -1.14
C ALA A 67 -0.24 -10.27 -0.39
N GLY A 68 -0.74 -11.42 0.05
CA GLY A 68 0.03 -12.40 0.83
C GLY A 68 -0.81 -13.16 1.84
N GLY A 69 -1.81 -13.88 1.35
CA GLY A 69 -2.66 -14.83 2.09
C GLY A 69 -3.33 -15.76 1.09
#